data_AF-A0A1H2CDF5-F1
#
_entry.id   AF-A0A1H2CDF5-F1
#
_cell.length_a   1.000
_cell.length_b   1.000
_cell.length_c   1.000
_cell.angle_alpha   90.00
_cell.angle_beta   90.00
_cell.angle_gamma   90.00
#
_symmetry.space_group_name_H-M   'P 1'
#
loop_
_entity.id
_entity.type
_entity.pdbx_description
1 polymer ?
#
loop_
_entity_poly.entity_id
_entity_poly.type
_entity_poly.pdbx_seq_one_letter_code
_entity_poly.pdbx_strand_id
1 'polypeptide(L)'
;MSVISTFLVFLIIPAAIIGTVATFVFAGSDRSKPSRRYRPGRPFDFPAMWFTATPQQVTPAGGGHSGLIIEDSSGSPVRPGSTGGASDSW
;
A
#
# COMPACT_ATOMS: atom_id res chain seq x y z
N MET A 1 -33.80 -38.74 11.63
CA MET A 1 -33.47 -37.43 11.03
C MET A 1 -34.60 -37.01 10.10
N SER A 2 -35.14 -35.79 10.27
CA SER A 2 -36.17 -35.26 9.36
C SER A 2 -35.54 -34.40 8.27
N VAL A 3 -36.23 -34.26 7.13
CA VAL A 3 -35.78 -33.39 6.01
C VAL A 3 -35.53 -31.95 6.52
N ILE A 4 -36.42 -31.45 7.38
CA ILE A 4 -36.30 -30.11 7.99
C ILE A 4 -35.02 -30.01 8.84
N SER A 5 -34.72 -31.01 9.68
CA SER A 5 -33.48 -31.02 10.47
C SER A 5 -32.23 -31.01 9.59
N THR A 6 -32.23 -31.75 8.48
CA THR A 6 -31.09 -31.77 7.55
C THR A 6 -30.81 -30.38 6.98
N PHE A 7 -31.83 -29.67 6.50
CA PHE A 7 -31.64 -28.31 5.98
C PHE A 7 -31.19 -27.33 7.07
N LEU A 8 -31.80 -27.41 8.26
CA LEU A 8 -31.48 -26.49 9.35
C LEU A 8 -30.01 -26.65 9.79
N VAL A 9 -29.54 -27.88 9.94
CA VAL A 9 -28.20 -28.17 10.45
C VAL A 9 -27.12 -27.98 9.39
N PHE A 10 -27.35 -28.42 8.16
CA PHE A 10 -26.29 -28.45 7.14
C PHE A 10 -26.26 -27.23 6.22
N LEU A 11 -27.32 -26.42 6.19
CA LEU A 11 -27.38 -25.25 5.33
C LEU A 11 -27.61 -23.96 6.13
N ILE A 12 -28.69 -23.90 6.92
CA ILE A 12 -29.10 -22.66 7.57
C ILE A 12 -28.10 -22.23 8.64
N ILE A 13 -27.74 -23.14 9.57
CA ILE A 13 -26.79 -22.82 10.63
C ILE A 13 -25.42 -22.39 10.06
N PRO A 14 -24.79 -23.14 9.12
CA PRO A 14 -23.54 -22.70 8.51
C PRO A 14 -23.65 -21.35 7.79
N ALA A 15 -24.72 -21.13 7.01
CA ALA A 15 -24.93 -19.86 6.31
C ALA A 15 -25.10 -18.70 7.29
N ALA A 16 -25.83 -18.91 8.40
CA ALA A 16 -26.00 -17.91 9.45
C ALA A 16 -24.68 -17.57 10.14
N ILE A 17 -23.84 -18.58 10.42
CA ILE A 17 -22.50 -18.36 10.99
C ILE A 17 -21.62 -17.54 10.03
N ILE A 18 -21.55 -17.95 8.75
CA ILE A 18 -20.77 -17.24 7.73
C ILE A 18 -21.28 -15.80 7.58
N GLY A 19 -22.59 -15.61 7.48
CA GLY A 19 -23.21 -14.29 7.36
C GLY A 19 -22.92 -13.41 8.57
N THR A 20 -22.94 -13.97 9.78
CA THR A 20 -22.61 -13.25 11.01
C THR A 20 -21.15 -12.79 11.01
N VAL A 21 -20.22 -13.70 10.71
CA VAL A 21 -18.78 -13.37 10.63
C VAL A 21 -18.51 -12.33 9.55
N ALA A 22 -19.07 -12.52 8.35
CA ALA A 22 -18.93 -11.58 7.25
C ALA A 22 -19.46 -10.19 7.64
N THR A 23 -20.63 -10.14 8.30
CA THR A 23 -21.21 -8.87 8.77
C THR A 23 -20.26 -8.16 9.72
N PHE A 24 -19.68 -8.86 10.71
CA PHE A 24 -18.71 -8.24 11.62
C PHE A 24 -17.44 -7.76 10.90
N VAL A 25 -16.91 -8.53 9.96
CA VAL A 25 -15.72 -8.16 9.17
C VAL A 25 -15.98 -6.91 8.33
N PHE A 26 -17.13 -6.85 7.63
CA PHE A 26 -17.42 -5.78 6.68
C PHE A 26 -18.02 -4.53 7.33
N ALA A 27 -18.78 -4.65 8.43
CA ALA A 27 -19.42 -3.50 9.09
C ALA A 27 -18.42 -2.45 9.62
N GLY A 28 -17.20 -2.86 9.97
CA GLY A 28 -16.14 -1.96 10.45
C GLY A 28 -15.10 -1.56 9.40
N SER A 29 -15.11 -2.20 8.23
CA SER A 29 -14.00 -2.16 7.25
C SER A 29 -13.71 -0.76 6.69
N ASP A 30 -14.71 0.11 6.57
CA ASP A 30 -14.55 1.44 5.97
C ASP A 30 -14.25 2.55 6.97
N ARG A 31 -14.53 2.36 8.26
CA ARG A 31 -14.44 3.45 9.26
C ARG A 31 -13.01 3.74 9.71
N SER A 32 -12.11 2.76 9.61
CA SER A 32 -10.72 2.86 10.08
C SER A 32 -9.69 3.01 8.96
N LYS A 33 -10.09 2.88 7.69
CA LYS A 33 -9.16 2.96 6.56
C LYS A 33 -8.99 4.42 6.14
N PRO A 34 -7.75 4.94 6.09
CA PRO A 34 -7.48 6.21 5.43
C PRO A 34 -8.07 6.19 4.02
N SER A 35 -8.65 7.32 3.62
CA SER A 35 -9.21 7.44 2.27
C SER A 35 -8.15 7.07 1.24
N ARG A 36 -8.44 6.18 0.31
CA ARG A 36 -7.49 5.74 -0.74
C ARG A 36 -6.97 6.88 -1.62
N ARG A 37 -7.66 8.03 -1.61
CA ARG A 37 -7.33 9.22 -2.37
C ARG A 37 -7.24 10.42 -1.43
N TYR A 38 -6.13 11.14 -1.49
CA TYR A 38 -5.99 12.42 -0.82
C TYR A 38 -7.02 13.43 -1.34
N ARG A 39 -7.60 14.21 -0.42
CA ARG A 39 -8.50 15.33 -0.75
C ARG A 39 -7.83 16.63 -0.30
N PRO A 40 -7.71 17.65 -1.17
CA PRO A 40 -7.19 18.96 -0.78
C PRO A 40 -7.94 19.52 0.44
N GLY A 41 -7.22 20.16 1.36
CA GLY A 41 -7.76 20.71 2.61
C GLY A 41 -7.91 19.70 3.75
N ARG A 42 -7.58 18.42 3.54
CA ARG A 42 -7.48 17.42 4.62
C ARG A 42 -6.01 17.27 5.05
N PRO A 43 -5.73 16.87 6.30
CA PRO A 43 -4.40 16.44 6.70
C PRO A 43 -3.87 15.32 5.79
N PHE A 44 -2.57 15.35 5.49
CA PHE A 44 -1.91 14.31 4.71
C PHE A 44 -1.34 13.25 5.66
N ASP A 45 -2.12 12.20 5.92
CA ASP A 45 -1.76 11.11 6.84
C ASP A 45 -1.15 9.88 6.11
N PHE A 46 -0.77 10.05 4.83
CA PHE A 46 -0.15 8.96 4.06
C PHE A 46 1.34 8.85 4.39
N PRO A 47 1.93 7.65 4.30
CA PRO A 47 3.37 7.49 4.45
C PRO A 47 4.12 8.29 3.37
N ALA A 48 5.34 8.72 3.70
CA ALA A 48 6.23 9.33 2.71
C ALA A 48 6.51 8.33 1.57
N MET A 49 6.33 8.77 0.34
CA MET A 49 6.50 7.95 -0.86
C MET A 49 7.33 8.71 -1.90
N TRP A 50 8.27 8.00 -2.53
CA TRP A 50 9.05 8.50 -3.66
C TRP A 50 8.75 7.65 -4.88
N PHE A 51 8.32 8.30 -5.95
CA PHE A 51 8.12 7.65 -7.24
C PHE A 51 9.33 7.94 -8.10
N THR A 52 10.02 6.90 -8.56
CA THR A 52 11.14 7.03 -9.48
C THR A 52 10.64 6.90 -10.91
N ALA A 53 11.34 7.52 -11.86
CA ALA A 53 11.00 7.41 -13.28
C ALA A 53 11.15 5.97 -13.81
N THR A 54 12.04 5.19 -13.20
CA THR A 54 12.30 3.79 -13.57
C THR A 54 12.16 2.87 -12.35
N PRO A 55 10.94 2.54 -11.93
CA PRO A 55 10.71 1.73 -10.72
C PRO A 55 11.31 0.33 -10.80
N GLN A 56 11.47 -0.22 -12.01
CA GLN A 56 12.11 -1.51 -12.26
C GLN A 56 13.59 -1.53 -11.88
N GLN A 57 14.28 -0.39 -11.93
CA GLN A 57 15.70 -0.28 -11.57
C GLN A 57 15.94 -0.19 -10.05
N VAL A 58 14.88 0.06 -9.27
CA VAL A 58 14.94 0.25 -7.80
C VAL A 58 14.27 -0.89 -7.05
N THR A 59 13.52 -1.75 -7.75
CA THR A 59 12.94 -2.97 -7.18
C THR A 59 13.99 -4.07 -7.24
N PRO A 60 14.41 -4.67 -6.11
CA PRO A 60 15.40 -5.75 -6.12
C PRO A 60 14.75 -7.04 -6.61
N ALA A 61 14.57 -7.19 -7.92
CA ALA A 61 14.58 -8.51 -8.53
C ALA A 61 16.04 -8.98 -8.47
N GLY A 62 16.31 -10.12 -7.84
CA GLY A 62 17.66 -10.60 -7.56
C GLY A 62 18.62 -10.47 -8.74
N GLY A 63 19.55 -9.51 -8.65
CA GLY A 63 20.49 -9.17 -9.71
C GLY A 63 20.93 -7.72 -9.57
N GLY A 64 21.95 -7.49 -8.74
CA GLY A 64 22.42 -6.17 -8.37
C GLY A 64 22.79 -5.31 -9.57
N HIS A 65 22.16 -4.14 -9.66
CA HIS A 65 22.81 -2.97 -10.20
C HIS A 65 23.28 -2.14 -9.00
N SER A 66 24.59 -2.24 -8.76
CA SER A 66 25.35 -1.36 -7.86
C SER A 66 24.88 0.07 -8.04
N GLY A 67 24.56 0.73 -6.92
CA GLY A 67 24.19 2.15 -6.90
C GLY A 67 25.14 2.94 -7.79
N LEU A 68 24.57 3.75 -8.69
CA LEU A 68 25.33 4.60 -9.59
C LEU A 68 26.30 5.46 -8.75
N ILE A 69 27.60 5.18 -8.84
CA ILE A 69 28.64 5.98 -8.21
C ILE A 69 28.88 7.17 -9.12
N ILE A 70 28.70 8.37 -8.58
CA ILE A 70 29.09 9.60 -9.26
C ILE A 70 30.59 9.75 -9.01
N GLU A 71 31.37 9.89 -10.07
CA GLU A 71 32.81 10.10 -10.00
C GLU A 71 33.16 11.51 -10.47
N ASP A 72 34.17 12.12 -9.87
CA ASP A 72 34.74 13.36 -10.39
C ASP A 72 35.73 13.10 -11.53
N SER A 73 36.34 14.15 -12.09
CA SER A 73 37.33 14.03 -13.16
C SER A 73 38.61 13.29 -12.77
N SER A 74 38.83 13.02 -11.47
CA SER A 74 39.93 12.19 -10.96
C SER A 74 39.55 10.71 -10.82
N GLY A 75 38.29 10.35 -11.10
CA GLY A 75 37.74 9.00 -10.87
C GLY A 75 37.43 8.72 -9.40
N SER A 76 37.44 9.73 -8.54
CA SER A 76 37.14 9.56 -7.12
C SER A 76 35.63 9.56 -6.90
N PRO A 77 35.07 8.64 -6.07
CA PRO A 77 33.66 8.65 -5.73
C PRO A 77 33.27 9.94 -5.00
N VAL A 78 32.28 10.66 -5.52
CA VAL A 78 31.78 11.91 -4.96
C VAL A 78 30.30 11.79 -4.64
N ARG A 79 29.89 12.38 -3.51
CA ARG A 79 28.47 12.51 -3.17
C ARG A 79 27.85 13.59 -4.04
N PRO A 80 26.67 13.37 -4.63
CA PRO A 80 25.99 14.43 -5.36
C PRO A 80 25.80 15.65 -4.45
N GLY A 81 26.33 16.80 -4.90
CA GLY A 81 26.11 18.09 -4.26
C GLY A 81 24.74 18.66 -4.60
N SER A 82 24.34 19.73 -3.91
CA SER A 82 23.11 20.46 -4.25
C SER A 82 23.23 21.12 -5.62
N THR A 83 22.33 20.82 -6.55
CA THR A 83 22.31 21.44 -7.89
C THR A 83 21.43 22.70 -7.95
N GLY A 84 20.42 22.82 -7.07
CA GLY A 84 19.49 23.96 -7.04
C GLY A 84 18.17 23.63 -6.33
N GLY A 85 17.15 24.49 -6.46
CA GLY A 85 15.81 24.28 -5.90
C GLY A 85 14.74 25.23 -6.48
N ALA A 86 13.47 24.80 -6.43
CA ALA A 86 12.30 25.59 -6.80
C ALA A 86 11.21 25.42 -5.72
N SER A 87 10.46 26.48 -5.43
CA SER A 87 9.40 26.50 -4.41
C SER A 87 8.23 27.37 -4.83
N ASP A 88 7.05 27.08 -4.26
CA ASP A 88 5.79 27.79 -4.46
C ASP A 88 4.88 27.57 -3.23
N SER A 89 3.81 28.36 -3.07
CA SER A 89 2.93 28.35 -1.90
C SER A 89 1.44 28.33 -2.27
N TRP A 90 1.04 27.27 -2.97
CA TRP A 90 -0.34 26.99 -3.39
C TRP A 90 -1.35 27.05 -2.25
#